data_AF-A0A9P9DKQ5-F1
#
_entry.id   AF-A0A9P9DKQ5-F1
#
_cell.length_a   1.000
_cell.length_b   1.000
_cell.length_c   1.000
_cell.angle_alpha   90.00
_cell.angle_beta   90.00
_cell.angle_gamma   90.00
#
_symmetry.space_group_name_H-M   'P 1'
#
loop_
_entity.id
_entity.type
_entity.pdbx_description
1 polymer ?
#
loop_
_entity_poly.entity_id
_entity_poly.type
_entity_poly.pdbx_seq_one_letter_code
_entity_poly.pdbx_strand_id
1 'polypeptide(L)'
;MPLSLPLSPFIFTMITTSLLFFLLLAVSANPIHSGFTSGCQIIEFNYYPGQLYLYFADPKAPDVTFSISTRWKEFYPGALRTALYREGFVNTTVPKDLDELCGWQTYENVWVRGIRHGQLTYKITNATIHHGQSEGSVRHLEKKTTTVLYNRSVDMRNTTLNSEAKKSAERAVRILRTTVPTRDLLILICTFTLGPLALLTIITIPIIYFNRRKSRANKMTKVPAIGIELSSLSVNTTQSNSEPPPVYYDTYIGKGIDTPDVVDFPPTPLSPWSRYDSAFSTLSQHNDRGFGRKSGCNKSGY
;
A
#
# COMPACT_ATOMS: atom_id res chain seq x y z
N MET A 1 -2.00 -3.06 54.46
CA MET A 1 -3.19 -3.63 53.79
C MET A 1 -2.97 -3.53 52.29
N PRO A 2 -2.89 -4.65 51.55
CA PRO A 2 -2.71 -4.61 50.10
C PRO A 2 -4.02 -4.22 49.41
N LEU A 3 -4.02 -3.13 48.64
CA LEU A 3 -5.12 -2.77 47.74
C LEU A 3 -5.10 -3.73 46.54
N SER A 4 -5.84 -4.84 46.64
CA SER A 4 -6.23 -5.63 45.46
C SER A 4 -7.36 -4.89 44.75
N LEU A 5 -7.01 -4.03 43.78
CA LEU A 5 -7.99 -3.52 42.83
C LEU A 5 -8.44 -4.70 41.96
N PRO A 6 -9.71 -5.14 42.02
CA PRO A 6 -10.17 -6.18 41.11
C PRO A 6 -10.06 -5.59 39.70
N LEU A 7 -9.10 -6.10 38.91
CA LEU A 7 -9.11 -5.84 37.48
C LEU A 7 -10.47 -6.34 36.99
N SER A 8 -11.30 -5.37 36.62
CA SER A 8 -12.63 -5.64 36.09
C SER A 8 -12.49 -6.69 34.98
N PRO A 9 -13.34 -7.73 34.93
CA PRO A 9 -13.33 -8.74 33.87
C PRO A 9 -13.39 -8.09 32.47
N PHE A 10 -13.90 -6.86 32.39
CA PHE A 10 -13.93 -6.03 31.18
C PHE A 10 -12.55 -5.63 30.64
N ILE A 11 -11.56 -5.40 31.51
CA ILE A 11 -10.20 -5.05 31.07
C ILE A 11 -9.53 -6.28 30.47
N PHE A 12 -9.75 -7.45 31.08
CA PHE A 12 -9.18 -8.70 30.61
C PHE A 12 -9.74 -9.10 29.24
N THR A 13 -11.05 -8.94 29.01
CA THR A 13 -11.67 -9.19 27.71
C THR A 13 -11.20 -8.22 26.62
N MET A 14 -10.98 -6.95 26.95
CA MET A 14 -10.42 -5.97 26.01
C MET A 14 -9.00 -6.34 25.57
N ILE A 15 -8.14 -6.75 26.52
CA ILE A 15 -6.77 -7.15 26.20
C ILE A 15 -6.77 -8.41 25.33
N THR A 16 -7.53 -9.44 25.71
CA THR A 16 -7.55 -10.71 24.97
C THR A 16 -8.15 -10.57 23.58
N THR A 17 -9.21 -9.76 23.40
CA THR A 17 -9.80 -9.52 22.08
C THR A 17 -8.89 -8.68 21.19
N SER A 18 -8.20 -7.68 21.74
CA SER A 18 -7.20 -6.91 20.98
C SER A 18 -6.04 -7.81 20.53
N LEU A 19 -5.52 -8.63 21.44
CA LEU A 19 -4.42 -9.57 21.15
C LEU A 19 -4.84 -10.64 20.13
N LEU A 20 -6.07 -11.16 20.22
CA LEU A 20 -6.65 -12.06 19.22
C LEU A 20 -6.82 -11.39 17.86
N PHE A 21 -7.25 -10.12 17.83
CA PHE A 21 -7.37 -9.36 16.59
C PHE A 21 -5.99 -9.15 15.93
N PHE A 22 -4.96 -8.81 16.71
CA PHE A 22 -3.59 -8.73 16.20
C PHE A 22 -3.07 -10.08 15.69
N LEU A 23 -3.38 -11.19 16.38
CA LEU A 23 -3.04 -12.54 15.91
C LEU A 23 -3.76 -12.87 14.60
N LEU A 24 -5.05 -12.55 14.47
CA LEU A 24 -5.82 -12.77 13.25
C LEU A 24 -5.29 -11.92 12.07
N LEU A 25 -4.92 -10.67 12.32
CA LEU A 25 -4.26 -9.81 11.33
C LEU A 25 -2.88 -10.35 10.94
N ALA A 26 -2.10 -10.87 11.88
CA ALA A 26 -0.82 -11.49 11.59
C ALA A 26 -0.97 -12.77 10.76
N VAL A 27 -1.99 -13.58 11.03
CA VAL A 27 -2.30 -14.79 10.27
C VAL A 27 -2.82 -14.45 8.87
N SER A 28 -3.66 -13.43 8.72
CA SER A 28 -4.18 -13.00 7.40
C SER A 28 -3.13 -12.25 6.55
N ALA A 29 -2.11 -11.68 7.19
CA ALA A 29 -0.96 -11.10 6.50
C ALA A 29 0.01 -12.15 5.93
N ASN A 30 -0.17 -13.45 6.23
CA ASN A 30 0.56 -14.49 5.54
C ASN A 30 0.09 -14.51 4.09
N PRO A 31 0.93 -14.10 3.14
CA PRO A 31 0.54 -14.11 1.74
C PRO A 31 0.33 -15.58 1.36
N ILE A 32 -0.92 -15.93 1.10
CA ILE A 32 -1.26 -17.11 0.31
C ILE A 32 -0.31 -17.05 -0.87
N HIS A 33 0.59 -18.04 -0.99
CA HIS A 33 1.48 -18.16 -2.13
C HIS A 33 0.57 -18.38 -3.33
N SER A 34 0.11 -17.30 -3.95
CA SER A 34 -0.55 -17.35 -5.23
C SER A 34 0.42 -18.07 -6.15
N GLY A 35 -0.05 -19.16 -6.74
CA GLY A 35 0.71 -19.97 -7.68
C GLY A 35 1.10 -19.11 -8.86
N PHE A 36 2.21 -18.39 -8.73
CA PHE A 36 2.88 -17.78 -9.85
C PHE A 36 3.25 -18.93 -10.76
N THR A 37 2.72 -18.91 -11.98
CA THR A 37 3.27 -19.68 -13.08
C THR A 37 4.76 -19.36 -13.10
N SER A 38 5.58 -20.38 -12.82
CA SER A 38 7.00 -20.21 -12.53
C SER A 38 7.67 -19.39 -13.64
N GLY A 39 8.09 -18.18 -13.31
CA GLY A 39 8.88 -17.32 -14.18
C GLY A 39 8.14 -16.24 -14.98
N CYS A 40 6.84 -16.02 -14.77
CA CYS A 40 6.17 -14.83 -15.32
C CYS A 40 5.98 -13.74 -14.25
N GLN A 41 6.41 -12.52 -14.56
CA GLN A 41 6.19 -11.32 -13.77
C GLN A 41 4.94 -10.63 -14.27
N ILE A 42 3.81 -10.85 -13.61
CA ILE A 42 2.56 -10.21 -13.98
C ILE A 42 2.62 -8.76 -13.47
N ILE A 43 2.83 -7.81 -14.38
CA ILE A 43 2.70 -6.37 -14.11
C ILE A 43 1.21 -6.00 -14.21
N GLU A 44 0.36 -6.66 -13.42
CA GLU A 44 -1.02 -6.23 -13.32
C GLU A 44 -1.08 -5.08 -12.33
N PHE A 45 -1.09 -3.85 -12.89
CA PHE A 45 -1.27 -2.61 -12.15
C PHE A 45 -2.55 -2.58 -11.29
N ASN A 46 -3.51 -3.51 -11.50
CA ASN A 46 -4.81 -3.52 -10.84
C ASN A 46 -5.14 -4.77 -10.01
N TYR A 47 -4.43 -5.90 -10.13
CA TYR A 47 -4.89 -7.17 -9.53
C TYR A 47 -4.20 -7.54 -8.20
N TYR A 48 -2.96 -7.10 -7.98
CA TYR A 48 -2.26 -7.29 -6.71
C TYR A 48 -1.76 -5.94 -6.15
N PRO A 49 -2.55 -5.28 -5.29
CA PRO A 49 -2.10 -4.06 -4.64
C PRO A 49 -0.89 -4.39 -3.76
N GLY A 50 0.30 -3.96 -4.19
CA GLY A 50 1.49 -3.95 -3.33
C GLY A 50 2.65 -4.84 -3.74
N GLN A 51 2.81 -5.21 -5.02
CA GLN A 51 4.13 -5.60 -5.53
C GLN A 51 4.60 -4.60 -6.58
N LEU A 52 5.80 -4.07 -6.39
CA LEU A 52 6.48 -3.21 -7.34
C LEU A 52 7.70 -3.95 -7.91
N TYR A 53 7.85 -3.86 -9.23
CA TYR A 53 9.01 -4.38 -9.95
C TYR A 53 9.92 -3.23 -10.39
N LEU A 54 11.22 -3.38 -10.15
CA LEU A 54 12.27 -2.46 -10.59
C LEU A 54 13.16 -3.20 -11.58
N TYR A 55 13.18 -2.77 -12.84
CA TYR A 55 13.99 -3.36 -13.91
C TYR A 55 15.29 -2.57 -14.10
N PHE A 56 16.41 -3.28 -14.17
CA PHE A 56 17.73 -2.67 -14.38
C PHE A 56 18.68 -3.66 -15.06
N ALA A 57 19.77 -3.14 -15.60
CA ALA A 57 20.85 -3.92 -16.21
C ALA A 57 22.20 -3.46 -15.65
N ASP A 58 23.19 -4.33 -15.77
CA ASP A 58 24.57 -3.98 -15.49
C ASP A 58 25.34 -3.85 -16.81
N PRO A 59 26.00 -2.72 -17.08
CA PRO A 59 26.83 -2.58 -18.29
C PRO A 59 27.92 -3.67 -18.42
N LYS A 60 28.34 -4.30 -17.30
CA LYS A 60 29.30 -5.41 -17.30
C LYS A 60 28.69 -6.77 -17.63
N ALA A 61 27.37 -6.89 -17.66
CA ALA A 61 26.64 -8.12 -18.00
C ALA A 61 25.44 -7.77 -18.92
N PRO A 62 25.71 -7.30 -20.15
CA PRO A 62 24.67 -6.76 -21.04
C PRO A 62 23.69 -7.82 -21.56
N ASP A 63 24.02 -9.10 -21.42
CA ASP A 63 23.19 -10.25 -21.78
C ASP A 63 22.16 -10.64 -20.70
N VAL A 64 22.17 -9.96 -19.55
CA VAL A 64 21.29 -10.25 -18.42
C VAL A 64 20.58 -8.99 -17.94
N THR A 65 19.24 -9.06 -17.94
CA THR A 65 18.39 -8.06 -17.30
C THR A 65 18.01 -8.55 -15.91
N PHE A 66 18.10 -7.67 -14.92
CA PHE A 66 17.71 -7.94 -13.55
C PHE A 66 16.39 -7.26 -13.24
N SER A 67 15.67 -7.83 -12.28
CA SER A 67 14.57 -7.11 -11.64
C SER A 67 14.45 -7.44 -10.16
N ILE A 68 14.03 -6.43 -9.41
CA ILE A 68 13.74 -6.53 -7.99
C ILE A 68 12.23 -6.42 -7.81
N SER A 69 11.61 -7.43 -7.19
CA SER A 69 10.24 -7.32 -6.71
C SER A 69 10.23 -6.98 -5.22
N THR A 70 9.41 -6.02 -4.83
CA THR A 70 9.29 -5.58 -3.43
C THR A 70 7.87 -5.15 -3.08
N ARG A 71 7.53 -5.20 -1.78
CA ARG A 71 6.22 -4.77 -1.27
C ARG A 71 6.18 -3.32 -0.79
N TRP A 72 7.35 -2.72 -0.62
CA TRP A 72 7.51 -1.35 -0.14
C TRP A 72 7.39 -0.41 -1.34
N LYS A 73 6.23 0.26 -1.46
CA LYS A 73 5.87 1.02 -2.67
C LYS A 73 6.14 2.52 -2.58
N GLU A 74 6.14 3.08 -1.37
CA GLU A 74 6.02 4.53 -1.21
C GLU A 74 7.38 5.23 -1.30
N PHE A 75 8.36 4.78 -0.51
CA PHE A 75 9.67 5.45 -0.42
C PHE A 75 10.84 4.57 -0.80
N TYR A 76 10.76 3.28 -0.45
CA TYR A 76 11.81 2.32 -0.72
C TYR A 76 12.26 2.20 -2.18
N PRO A 77 11.37 2.28 -3.20
CA PRO A 77 11.80 2.15 -4.59
C PRO A 77 12.74 3.27 -5.04
N GLY A 78 12.50 4.49 -4.57
CA GLY A 78 13.39 5.62 -4.84
C GLY A 78 14.78 5.44 -4.22
N ALA A 79 14.83 4.96 -2.97
CA ALA A 79 16.08 4.64 -2.29
C ALA A 79 16.86 3.53 -3.01
N LEU A 80 16.17 2.45 -3.42
CA LEU A 80 16.77 1.35 -4.17
C LEU A 80 17.32 1.79 -5.53
N ARG A 81 16.54 2.53 -6.33
CA ARG A 81 17.00 3.05 -7.63
C ARG A 81 18.26 3.91 -7.46
N THR A 82 18.28 4.77 -6.45
CA THR A 82 19.43 5.61 -6.14
C THR A 82 20.66 4.78 -5.79
N ALA A 83 20.50 3.73 -4.96
CA ALA A 83 21.59 2.85 -4.57
C ALA A 83 22.11 2.01 -5.75
N LEU A 84 21.22 1.49 -6.59
CA LEU A 84 21.56 0.79 -7.84
C LEU A 84 22.37 1.70 -8.78
N TYR A 85 21.89 2.92 -9.02
CA TYR A 85 22.56 3.87 -9.90
C TYR A 85 23.97 4.22 -9.40
N ARG A 86 24.15 4.41 -8.09
CA ARG A 86 25.47 4.68 -7.48
C ARG A 86 26.47 3.53 -7.69
N GLU A 87 25.99 2.30 -7.83
CA GLU A 87 26.80 1.11 -8.07
C GLU A 87 27.02 0.81 -9.57
N GLY A 88 26.57 1.72 -10.45
CA GLY A 88 26.77 1.66 -11.89
C GLY A 88 25.71 0.88 -12.67
N PHE A 89 24.62 0.47 -12.01
CA PHE A 89 23.48 -0.14 -12.71
C PHE A 89 22.68 0.92 -13.47
N VAL A 90 22.11 0.51 -14.60
CA VAL A 90 21.27 1.37 -15.45
C VAL A 90 19.82 0.90 -15.40
N ASN A 91 18.88 1.83 -15.31
CA ASN A 91 17.45 1.49 -15.41
C ASN A 91 17.15 0.96 -16.81
N THR A 92 16.39 -0.12 -16.88
CA THR A 92 15.86 -0.64 -18.15
C THR A 92 14.39 -0.27 -18.28
N THR A 93 13.89 -0.32 -19.52
CA THR A 93 12.48 -0.10 -19.78
C THR A 93 11.65 -1.23 -19.18
N VAL A 94 10.49 -0.87 -18.63
CA VAL A 94 9.51 -1.86 -18.18
C VAL A 94 9.09 -2.71 -19.39
N PRO A 95 9.15 -4.04 -19.30
CA PRO A 95 8.75 -4.89 -20.40
C PRO A 95 7.27 -4.66 -20.76
N LYS A 96 6.96 -4.60 -22.05
CA LYS A 96 5.61 -4.27 -22.53
C LYS A 96 4.85 -5.50 -23.02
N ASP A 97 5.58 -6.48 -23.55
CA ASP A 97 4.99 -7.66 -24.17
C ASP A 97 4.94 -8.84 -23.19
N LEU A 98 3.91 -9.68 -23.32
CA LEU A 98 3.69 -10.83 -22.44
C LEU A 98 4.90 -11.80 -22.45
N ASP A 99 5.52 -11.96 -23.61
CA ASP A 99 6.71 -12.80 -23.78
C ASP A 99 7.93 -12.23 -23.03
N GLU A 100 8.01 -10.91 -22.88
CA GLU A 100 9.06 -10.26 -22.10
C GLU A 100 8.82 -10.40 -20.59
N LEU A 101 7.55 -10.48 -20.17
CA LEU A 101 7.14 -10.70 -18.79
C LEU A 101 7.41 -12.12 -18.30
N CYS A 102 7.59 -13.09 -19.19
CA CYS A 102 7.86 -14.48 -18.84
C CYS A 102 9.34 -14.87 -18.96
N GLY A 103 9.74 -16.00 -18.35
CA GLY A 103 11.13 -16.48 -18.37
C GLY A 103 12.07 -15.84 -17.33
N TRP A 104 11.53 -15.15 -16.32
CA TRP A 104 12.31 -14.64 -15.19
C TRP A 104 12.68 -15.78 -14.24
N GLN A 105 13.94 -15.83 -13.84
CA GLN A 105 14.45 -16.80 -12.88
C GLN A 105 14.72 -16.11 -11.54
N THR A 106 14.37 -16.78 -10.44
CA THR A 106 14.67 -16.25 -9.10
C THR A 106 16.14 -16.45 -8.79
N TYR A 107 16.83 -15.36 -8.46
CA TYR A 107 18.19 -15.42 -7.94
C TYR A 107 18.18 -15.65 -6.42
N GLU A 108 17.58 -14.71 -5.68
CA GLU A 108 17.57 -14.74 -4.22
C GLU A 108 16.39 -13.97 -3.62
N ASN A 109 15.82 -14.51 -2.53
CA ASN A 109 14.88 -13.78 -1.67
C ASN A 109 15.66 -13.10 -0.54
N VAL A 110 15.66 -11.77 -0.50
CA VAL A 110 16.48 -11.02 0.46
C VAL A 110 15.68 -10.66 1.71
N TRP A 111 16.10 -11.22 2.84
CA TRP A 111 15.55 -10.98 4.17
C TRP A 111 16.61 -10.40 5.09
N VAL A 112 16.24 -9.36 5.83
CA VAL A 112 17.12 -8.71 6.82
C VAL A 112 16.32 -8.55 8.10
N ARG A 113 16.81 -9.15 9.20
CA ARG A 113 16.16 -9.07 10.53
C ARG A 113 14.66 -9.42 10.49
N GLY A 114 14.30 -10.47 9.75
CA GLY A 114 12.91 -10.93 9.60
C GLY A 114 12.04 -10.07 8.66
N ILE A 115 12.59 -9.00 8.08
CA ILE A 115 11.88 -8.13 7.15
C ILE A 115 12.29 -8.49 5.72
N ARG A 116 11.31 -8.74 4.84
CA ARG A 116 11.58 -8.99 3.41
C ARG A 116 11.89 -7.68 2.72
N HIS A 117 13.11 -7.51 2.24
CA HIS A 117 13.52 -6.32 1.48
C HIS A 117 13.08 -6.41 0.02
N GLY A 118 13.13 -7.61 -0.55
CA GLY A 118 12.67 -7.88 -1.90
C GLY A 118 13.11 -9.25 -2.39
N GLN A 119 12.92 -9.50 -3.67
CA GLN A 119 13.39 -10.68 -4.37
C GLN A 119 14.10 -10.24 -5.63
N LEU A 120 15.35 -10.68 -5.79
CA LEU A 120 16.10 -10.46 -7.01
C LEU A 120 15.79 -11.59 -7.99
N THR A 121 15.46 -11.22 -9.21
CA THR A 121 15.25 -12.12 -10.34
C THR A 121 16.05 -11.63 -11.53
N TYR A 122 16.30 -12.51 -12.50
CA TYR A 122 17.03 -12.19 -13.72
C TYR A 122 16.41 -12.88 -14.93
N LYS A 123 16.71 -12.35 -16.12
CA LYS A 123 16.34 -12.91 -17.40
C LYS A 123 17.51 -12.72 -18.37
N ILE A 124 17.88 -13.77 -19.07
CA ILE A 124 18.94 -13.73 -20.09
C ILE A 124 18.28 -13.28 -21.40
N THR A 125 18.69 -12.12 -21.94
CA THR A 125 18.08 -11.50 -23.13
C THR A 125 18.51 -12.17 -24.43
N ASN A 126 19.75 -12.67 -24.46
CA ASN A 126 20.36 -13.29 -25.65
C ASN A 126 20.46 -14.81 -25.54
N ALA A 127 19.65 -15.44 -24.69
CA ALA A 127 19.47 -16.88 -24.80
C ALA A 127 18.77 -17.10 -26.14
N THR A 128 19.54 -17.35 -27.21
CA THR A 128 19.03 -18.00 -28.39
C THR A 128 18.36 -19.23 -27.85
N ILE A 129 17.03 -19.18 -27.77
CA ILE A 129 16.23 -20.35 -27.53
C ILE A 129 16.48 -21.14 -28.79
N HIS A 130 17.53 -21.96 -28.77
CA HIS A 130 17.63 -23.11 -29.60
C HIS A 130 16.42 -23.93 -29.16
N HIS A 131 15.26 -23.58 -29.73
CA HIS A 131 14.18 -24.50 -29.92
C HIS A 131 14.88 -25.63 -30.63
N GLY A 132 15.29 -26.63 -29.86
CA GLY A 132 15.56 -27.94 -30.40
C GLY A 132 14.28 -28.29 -31.11
N GLN A 133 14.24 -27.96 -32.40
CA GLN A 133 13.52 -28.68 -33.42
C GLN A 133 14.07 -30.09 -33.27
N SER A 134 13.56 -30.78 -32.26
CA SER A 134 13.47 -32.21 -32.28
C SER A 134 12.59 -32.45 -33.49
N GLU A 135 13.19 -32.54 -34.67
CA GLU A 135 12.65 -33.20 -35.85
C GLU A 135 12.45 -34.68 -35.50
N GLY A 136 11.62 -34.92 -34.48
CA GLY A 136 11.00 -36.21 -34.29
C GLY A 136 10.01 -36.32 -35.42
N SER A 137 10.45 -36.98 -36.49
CA SER A 137 9.63 -37.57 -37.55
C SER A 137 8.22 -37.84 -37.04
N VAL A 138 7.29 -36.96 -37.41
CA VAL A 138 5.86 -37.13 -37.14
C VAL A 138 5.42 -38.31 -37.99
N ARG A 139 5.47 -39.51 -37.40
CA ARG A 139 4.67 -40.62 -37.92
C ARG A 139 3.22 -40.25 -37.65
N HIS A 140 2.49 -40.05 -38.75
CA HIS A 140 1.04 -39.96 -38.81
C HIS A 140 0.39 -40.88 -37.77
N LEU A 141 -0.12 -40.31 -36.68
CA LEU A 141 -1.17 -40.96 -35.91
C LEU A 141 -2.32 -39.99 -35.71
N GLU A 142 -3.46 -40.47 -36.15
CA GLU A 142 -4.68 -39.77 -36.47
C GLU A 142 -5.44 -39.34 -35.21
N LYS A 143 -5.90 -38.07 -35.24
CA LYS A 143 -7.05 -37.49 -34.53
C LYS A 143 -7.39 -38.05 -33.14
N LYS A 144 -6.87 -37.37 -32.10
CA LYS A 144 -7.65 -37.18 -30.87
C LYS A 144 -7.38 -35.80 -30.30
N THR A 145 -8.39 -34.93 -30.37
CA THR A 145 -8.45 -33.57 -29.83
C THR A 145 -8.05 -33.59 -28.36
N THR A 146 -6.79 -33.34 -28.09
CA THR A 146 -6.25 -33.23 -26.74
C THR A 146 -5.81 -31.79 -26.60
N THR A 147 -6.51 -31.05 -25.77
CA THR A 147 -6.13 -29.71 -25.30
C THR A 147 -4.70 -29.80 -24.80
N VAL A 148 -3.74 -29.38 -25.62
CA VAL A 148 -2.33 -29.33 -25.24
C VAL A 148 -2.20 -28.16 -24.27
N LEU A 149 -2.51 -28.44 -23.00
CA LEU A 149 -2.00 -27.65 -21.89
C LEU A 149 -0.49 -27.66 -22.05
N TYR A 150 0.06 -26.51 -22.45
CA TYR A 150 1.48 -26.27 -22.61
C TYR A 150 2.13 -26.33 -21.23
N ASN A 151 2.28 -27.54 -20.70
CA ASN A 151 2.95 -27.84 -19.45
C ASN A 151 4.41 -28.23 -19.78
N ARG A 152 5.05 -27.44 -20.65
CA ARG A 152 6.48 -27.58 -20.93
C ARG A 152 7.22 -26.81 -19.83
N SER A 153 7.32 -27.41 -18.65
CA SER A 153 8.32 -27.02 -17.66
C SER A 153 9.69 -27.30 -18.26
N VAL A 154 10.18 -26.36 -19.08
CA VAL A 154 11.59 -26.33 -19.45
C VAL A 154 12.34 -26.26 -18.14
N ASP A 155 13.08 -27.31 -17.82
CA ASP A 155 13.91 -27.41 -16.63
C ASP A 155 15.06 -26.39 -16.78
N MET A 156 14.75 -25.12 -16.52
CA MET A 156 15.67 -23.98 -16.59
C MET A 156 16.71 -23.99 -15.46
N ARG A 157 16.75 -25.04 -14.63
CA ARG A 157 17.58 -25.14 -13.43
C ARG A 157 19.10 -25.10 -13.68
N ASN A 158 19.56 -25.27 -14.92
CA ASN A 158 20.98 -25.35 -15.23
C ASN A 158 21.52 -24.26 -16.17
N THR A 159 20.76 -23.19 -16.45
CA THR A 159 21.38 -22.03 -17.12
C THR A 159 22.26 -21.30 -16.10
N THR A 160 23.53 -21.68 -16.05
CA THR A 160 24.52 -21.05 -15.18
C THR A 160 24.70 -19.61 -15.63
N LEU A 161 24.45 -18.64 -14.73
CA LEU A 161 24.88 -17.26 -14.97
C LEU A 161 26.36 -17.26 -15.32
N ASN A 162 26.73 -16.47 -16.33
CA ASN A 162 28.13 -16.18 -16.58
C ASN A 162 28.75 -15.54 -15.30
N SER A 163 30.08 -15.62 -15.17
CA SER A 163 30.74 -15.20 -13.93
C SER A 163 30.57 -13.70 -13.62
N GLU A 164 30.34 -12.87 -14.63
CA GLU A 164 30.15 -11.42 -14.51
C GLU A 164 28.74 -11.09 -14.02
N ALA A 165 27.73 -11.66 -14.65
CA ALA A 165 26.33 -11.58 -14.26
C ALA A 165 26.14 -12.09 -12.82
N LYS A 166 26.82 -13.16 -12.42
CA LYS A 166 26.78 -13.64 -11.03
C LYS A 166 27.33 -12.58 -10.06
N LYS A 167 28.47 -11.96 -10.36
CA LYS A 167 29.03 -10.85 -9.55
C LYS A 167 28.09 -9.63 -9.53
N SER A 168 27.40 -9.34 -10.62
CA SER A 168 26.39 -8.27 -10.69
C SER A 168 25.17 -8.58 -9.83
N ALA A 169 24.68 -9.82 -9.86
CA ALA A 169 23.60 -10.29 -8.99
C ALA A 169 23.98 -10.20 -7.51
N GLU A 170 25.18 -10.64 -7.14
CA GLU A 170 25.70 -10.52 -5.76
C GLU A 170 25.80 -9.06 -5.30
N ARG A 171 26.20 -8.14 -6.19
CA ARG A 171 26.19 -6.69 -5.90
C ARG A 171 24.77 -6.16 -5.69
N ALA A 172 23.82 -6.53 -6.55
CA ALA A 172 22.42 -6.15 -6.39
C ALA A 172 21.81 -6.69 -5.08
N VAL A 173 22.13 -7.94 -4.70
CA VAL A 173 21.74 -8.52 -3.40
C VAL A 173 22.35 -7.73 -2.25
N ARG A 174 23.62 -7.33 -2.34
CA ARG A 174 24.25 -6.50 -1.31
C ARG A 174 23.51 -5.18 -1.14
N ILE A 175 23.16 -4.50 -2.24
CA ILE A 175 22.38 -3.26 -2.23
C ILE A 175 21.01 -3.46 -1.58
N LEU A 176 20.32 -4.57 -1.91
CA LEU A 176 19.05 -4.93 -1.27
C LEU A 176 19.20 -5.13 0.24
N ARG A 177 20.28 -5.78 0.70
CA ARG A 177 20.52 -6.01 2.13
C ARG A 177 20.84 -4.71 2.88
N THR A 178 21.58 -3.80 2.26
CA THR A 178 22.00 -2.54 2.90
C THR A 178 20.94 -1.44 2.82
N THR A 179 20.08 -1.46 1.81
CA THR A 179 18.99 -0.48 1.66
C THR A 179 17.83 -0.91 2.53
N VAL A 180 17.50 -0.14 3.56
CA VAL A 180 16.41 -0.46 4.50
C VAL A 180 15.16 0.36 4.15
N PRO A 181 13.95 -0.24 4.09
CA PRO A 181 12.67 0.47 3.87
C PRO A 181 12.23 1.26 5.12
N THR A 182 13.10 2.11 5.67
CA THR A 182 12.91 2.74 7.00
C THR A 182 11.62 3.57 7.07
N ARG A 183 11.32 4.36 6.03
CA ARG A 183 10.13 5.22 5.99
C ARG A 183 8.84 4.39 5.85
N ASP A 184 8.83 3.41 4.94
CA ASP A 184 7.68 2.51 4.79
C ASP A 184 7.44 1.69 6.07
N LEU A 185 8.50 1.26 6.75
CA LEU A 185 8.43 0.55 8.02
C LEU A 185 7.92 1.44 9.16
N LEU A 186 8.33 2.72 9.19
CA LEU A 186 7.78 3.68 10.16
C LEU A 186 6.28 3.88 9.95
N ILE A 187 5.83 4.06 8.70
CA ILE A 187 4.40 4.21 8.37
C ILE A 187 3.63 2.96 8.76
N LEU A 188 4.19 1.78 8.50
CA LEU A 188 3.61 0.51 8.93
C LEU A 188 3.45 0.48 10.45
N ILE A 189 4.52 0.72 11.21
CA ILE A 189 4.48 0.74 12.68
C ILE A 189 3.49 1.77 13.20
N CYS A 190 3.49 3.00 12.68
CA CYS A 190 2.54 4.04 13.08
C CYS A 190 1.10 3.62 12.80
N THR A 191 0.82 3.02 11.65
CA THR A 191 -0.53 2.55 11.31
C THR A 191 -1.00 1.44 12.25
N PHE A 192 -0.11 0.48 12.55
CA PHE A 192 -0.43 -0.64 13.44
C PHE A 192 -0.46 -0.27 14.94
N THR A 193 0.18 0.82 15.36
CA THR A 193 0.20 1.25 16.77
C THR A 193 -0.82 2.36 17.04
N LEU A 194 -0.83 3.42 16.24
CA LEU A 194 -1.71 4.58 16.43
C LEU A 194 -3.15 4.27 16.04
N GLY A 195 -3.39 3.43 15.03
CA GLY A 195 -4.74 3.04 14.62
C GLY A 195 -5.54 2.40 15.75
N PRO A 196 -5.04 1.31 16.37
CA PRO A 196 -5.69 0.68 17.52
C PRO A 196 -5.80 1.61 18.73
N LEU A 197 -4.79 2.44 19.01
CA LEU A 197 -4.86 3.44 20.09
C LEU A 197 -5.98 4.46 19.85
N ALA A 198 -6.11 4.97 18.63
CA ALA A 198 -7.19 5.87 18.26
C ALA A 198 -8.57 5.19 18.36
N LEU A 199 -8.67 3.92 17.98
CA LEU A 199 -9.91 3.16 18.11
C LEU A 199 -10.29 2.94 19.59
N LEU A 200 -9.29 2.64 20.44
CA LEU A 200 -9.48 2.54 21.88
C LEU A 200 -9.91 3.87 22.51
N THR A 201 -9.36 5.02 22.08
CA THR A 201 -9.81 6.32 22.60
C THR A 201 -11.24 6.64 22.17
N ILE A 202 -11.60 6.36 20.92
CA ILE A 202 -12.97 6.53 20.40
C ILE A 202 -13.98 5.67 21.19
N ILE A 203 -13.61 4.46 21.62
CA ILE A 203 -14.49 3.57 22.40
C ILE A 203 -14.52 3.97 23.88
N THR A 204 -13.38 4.33 24.47
CA THR A 204 -13.28 4.60 25.91
C THR A 204 -13.91 5.94 26.31
N ILE A 205 -13.82 6.98 25.48
CA ILE A 205 -14.38 8.30 25.78
C ILE A 205 -15.92 8.24 26.02
N PRO A 206 -16.73 7.63 25.14
CA PRO A 206 -18.16 7.46 25.37
C PRO A 206 -18.48 6.64 26.62
N ILE A 207 -17.76 5.55 26.88
CA ILE A 207 -17.97 4.72 28.06
C ILE A 207 -17.74 5.53 29.34
N ILE A 208 -16.64 6.29 29.40
CA ILE A 208 -16.34 7.19 30.52
C ILE A 208 -17.44 8.24 30.66
N TYR A 209 -17.88 8.83 29.55
CA TYR A 209 -18.94 9.83 29.53
C TYR A 209 -20.27 9.27 30.07
N PHE A 210 -20.72 8.11 29.59
CA PHE A 210 -21.95 7.45 30.05
C PHE A 210 -21.88 7.05 31.52
N ASN A 211 -20.76 6.50 31.98
CA ASN A 211 -20.57 6.14 33.38
C ASN A 211 -20.59 7.37 34.30
N ARG A 212 -19.97 8.48 33.88
CA ARG A 212 -20.05 9.76 34.60
C ARG A 212 -21.48 10.29 34.64
N ARG A 213 -22.23 10.21 33.54
CA ARG A 213 -23.64 10.60 33.48
C ARG A 213 -24.51 9.77 34.43
N LYS A 214 -24.35 8.43 34.42
CA LYS A 214 -25.07 7.53 35.34
C LYS A 214 -24.73 7.80 36.81
N SER A 215 -23.46 8.05 37.12
CA SER A 215 -23.03 8.42 38.47
C SER A 215 -23.68 9.73 38.94
N ARG A 216 -23.81 10.73 38.06
CA ARG A 216 -24.51 11.99 38.38
C ARG A 216 -26.00 11.76 38.63
N ALA A 217 -26.68 10.96 37.81
CA ALA A 217 -28.09 10.63 38.01
C ALA A 217 -28.33 9.92 39.36
N ASN A 218 -27.47 8.96 39.71
CA ASN A 218 -27.55 8.23 40.98
C ASN A 218 -27.26 9.09 42.22
N LYS A 219 -26.54 10.21 42.07
CA LYS A 219 -26.31 11.17 43.17
C LYS A 219 -27.54 12.05 43.40
N MET A 220 -28.32 12.37 42.37
CA MET A 220 -29.53 13.20 42.49
C MET A 220 -30.68 12.45 43.17
N THR A 221 -30.80 11.14 42.98
CA THR A 221 -31.85 10.32 43.63
C THR A 221 -31.59 10.04 45.12
N LYS A 222 -30.39 10.33 45.62
CA LYS A 222 -30.03 10.16 47.04
C LYS A 222 -30.03 11.44 47.85
N VAL A 223 -30.52 12.55 47.31
CA VAL A 223 -30.80 13.72 48.15
C VAL A 223 -31.90 13.27 49.11
N PRO A 224 -31.62 13.18 50.43
CA PRO A 224 -32.65 12.81 51.39
C PRO A 224 -33.80 13.79 51.19
N ALA A 225 -35.04 13.30 51.22
CA ALA A 225 -36.19 14.15 51.33
C ALA A 225 -36.02 14.94 52.63
N ILE A 226 -35.34 16.09 52.54
CA ILE A 226 -35.39 17.11 53.56
C ILE A 226 -36.86 17.47 53.55
N GLY A 227 -37.58 17.03 54.58
CA GLY A 227 -38.95 17.40 54.85
C GLY A 227 -38.98 18.90 55.08
N ILE A 228 -38.93 19.66 54.00
CA ILE A 228 -39.38 21.03 53.99
C ILE A 228 -40.89 20.87 54.06
N GLU A 229 -41.44 20.95 55.27
CA GLU A 229 -42.85 21.26 55.44
C GLU A 229 -43.12 22.53 54.64
N LEU A 230 -43.77 22.39 53.49
CA LEU A 230 -44.35 23.52 52.79
C LEU A 230 -45.54 24.01 53.60
N SER A 231 -45.27 24.79 54.64
CA SER A 231 -46.25 25.68 55.23
C SER A 231 -46.64 26.69 54.15
N SER A 232 -47.75 26.39 53.46
CA SER A 232 -48.68 27.32 52.80
C SER A 232 -48.16 28.75 52.55
N LEU A 233 -47.24 28.93 51.59
CA LEU A 233 -47.02 30.25 51.01
C LEU A 233 -48.10 30.45 49.94
N SER A 234 -49.16 31.17 50.28
CA SER A 234 -50.17 31.65 49.33
C SER A 234 -49.51 32.64 48.37
N VAL A 235 -49.09 32.16 47.21
CA VAL A 235 -48.57 32.99 46.12
C VAL A 235 -49.76 33.73 45.52
N ASN A 236 -49.85 35.03 45.80
CA ASN A 236 -50.75 35.95 45.11
C ASN A 236 -50.28 36.06 43.65
N THR A 237 -51.02 35.44 42.76
CA THR A 237 -50.92 35.60 41.31
C THR A 237 -51.28 37.04 40.96
N THR A 238 -50.28 37.90 40.84
CA THR A 238 -50.44 39.21 40.22
C THR A 238 -50.08 39.04 38.75
N GLN A 239 -51.12 39.03 37.92
CA GLN A 239 -51.05 38.90 36.46
C GLN A 239 -50.36 40.16 35.88
N SER A 240 -49.05 40.07 35.67
CA SER A 240 -48.28 41.09 34.95
C SER A 240 -48.30 40.76 33.46
N ASN A 241 -49.16 41.46 32.72
CA ASN A 241 -49.07 41.59 31.28
C ASN A 241 -47.75 42.30 30.96
N SER A 242 -46.72 41.54 30.58
CA SER A 242 -45.52 42.09 29.96
C SER A 242 -45.48 41.64 28.51
N GLU A 243 -45.49 42.65 27.66
CA GLU A 243 -45.44 42.62 26.21
C GLU A 243 -44.14 41.94 25.74
N PRO A 244 -44.18 41.13 24.66
CA PRO A 244 -42.99 40.46 24.17
C PRO A 244 -41.95 41.51 23.71
N PRO A 245 -40.67 41.38 24.11
CA PRO A 245 -39.64 42.29 23.63
C PRO A 245 -39.47 42.16 22.11
N PRO A 246 -39.20 43.27 21.40
CA PRO A 246 -38.99 43.23 19.96
C PRO A 246 -37.78 42.37 19.62
N VAL A 247 -37.99 41.43 18.70
CA VAL A 247 -36.94 40.59 18.13
C VAL A 247 -36.05 41.48 17.26
N TYR A 248 -34.85 41.80 17.76
CA TYR A 248 -33.82 42.51 17.00
C TYR A 248 -33.05 41.50 16.15
N TYR A 249 -33.23 41.54 14.83
CA TYR A 249 -32.41 40.80 13.88
C TYR A 249 -31.15 41.62 13.59
N ASP A 250 -30.03 41.29 14.24
CA ASP A 250 -28.72 41.79 13.83
C ASP A 250 -28.35 41.18 12.47
N THR A 251 -28.63 41.94 11.42
CA THR A 251 -28.11 41.68 10.08
C THR A 251 -26.62 42.03 10.09
N TYR A 252 -25.78 41.02 10.32
CA TYR A 252 -24.34 41.13 10.08
C TYR A 252 -24.10 41.30 8.58
N ILE A 253 -24.06 42.55 8.13
CA ILE A 253 -23.46 42.91 6.84
C ILE A 253 -21.97 42.67 6.99
N GLY A 254 -21.51 41.55 6.41
CA GLY A 254 -20.08 41.28 6.24
C GLY A 254 -19.44 42.42 5.46
N LYS A 255 -18.65 43.25 6.15
CA LYS A 255 -17.66 44.10 5.49
C LYS A 255 -16.70 43.18 4.75
N GLY A 256 -16.58 43.40 3.45
CA GLY A 256 -15.53 42.83 2.62
C GLY A 256 -14.20 43.08 3.30
N ILE A 257 -13.52 41.99 3.64
CA ILE A 257 -12.11 42.04 4.01
C ILE A 257 -11.39 42.21 2.69
N ASP A 258 -10.88 43.41 2.46
CA ASP A 258 -9.90 43.68 1.41
C ASP A 258 -8.73 42.72 1.66
N THR A 259 -8.59 41.75 0.77
CA THR A 259 -7.42 40.88 0.72
C THR A 259 -6.21 41.77 0.48
N PRO A 260 -5.18 41.74 1.35
CA PRO A 260 -3.95 42.46 1.08
C PRO A 260 -3.34 41.91 -0.21
N ASP A 261 -2.89 42.84 -1.07
CA ASP A 261 -2.24 42.54 -2.32
C ASP A 261 -1.21 41.42 -2.16
N VAL A 262 -1.36 40.40 -3.02
CA VAL A 262 -0.42 39.29 -3.15
C VAL A 262 0.93 39.88 -3.56
N VAL A 263 1.83 39.98 -2.60
CA VAL A 263 3.24 40.26 -2.88
C VAL A 263 3.78 39.03 -3.60
N ASP A 264 4.10 39.20 -4.88
CA ASP A 264 4.78 38.21 -5.70
C ASP A 264 6.12 37.84 -5.06
N PHE A 265 6.16 36.71 -4.36
CA PHE A 265 7.41 36.10 -3.94
C PHE A 265 8.08 35.48 -5.17
N PRO A 266 9.37 35.75 -5.42
CA PRO A 266 10.10 35.08 -6.47
C PRO A 266 10.07 33.56 -6.22
N PRO A 267 9.87 32.74 -7.26
CA PRO A 267 9.72 31.30 -7.09
C PRO A 267 10.96 30.74 -6.41
N THR A 268 10.75 30.16 -5.22
CA THR A 268 11.75 29.38 -4.52
C THR A 268 12.29 28.32 -5.48
N PRO A 269 13.62 28.19 -5.65
CA PRO A 269 14.18 27.17 -6.52
C PRO A 269 13.68 25.79 -6.07
N LEU A 270 12.79 25.22 -6.89
CA LEU A 270 12.26 23.89 -6.67
C LEU A 270 13.42 22.90 -6.54
N SER A 271 13.41 22.12 -5.45
CA SER A 271 14.38 21.05 -5.30
C SER A 271 14.32 20.13 -6.53
N PRO A 272 15.44 19.58 -7.01
CA PRO A 272 15.49 18.73 -8.21
C PRO A 272 14.53 17.52 -8.17
N TRP A 273 13.96 17.21 -7.01
CA TRP A 273 13.14 16.02 -6.76
C TRP A 273 11.64 16.22 -7.02
N SER A 274 11.09 17.45 -7.00
CA SER A 274 9.65 17.65 -7.26
C SER A 274 9.25 17.46 -8.72
N ARG A 275 10.24 17.45 -9.64
CA ARG A 275 10.01 17.28 -11.07
C ARG A 275 9.77 15.83 -11.49
N TYR A 276 10.13 14.85 -10.65
CA TYR A 276 9.96 13.43 -10.96
C TYR A 276 8.58 12.88 -10.57
N ASP A 277 7.95 13.40 -9.50
CA ASP A 277 6.62 12.92 -9.07
C ASP A 277 5.50 13.34 -10.05
N SER A 278 5.63 14.53 -10.67
CA SER A 278 4.63 15.00 -11.65
C SER A 278 4.65 14.25 -12.99
N ALA A 279 5.78 13.64 -13.36
CA ALA A 279 5.92 12.88 -14.62
C ALA A 279 5.28 11.48 -14.55
N PHE A 280 5.19 10.89 -13.35
CA PHE A 280 4.56 9.58 -13.17
C PHE A 280 3.03 9.68 -13.15
N SER A 281 2.46 10.77 -12.64
CA SER A 281 1.00 11.00 -12.66
C SER A 281 0.47 11.33 -14.06
N THR A 282 1.26 12.00 -14.91
CA THR A 282 0.84 12.36 -16.28
C THR A 282 0.92 11.20 -17.28
N LEU A 283 1.78 10.20 -17.06
CA LEU A 283 1.80 8.99 -17.89
C LEU A 283 0.56 8.09 -17.67
N SER A 284 -0.13 8.23 -16.53
CA SER A 284 -1.34 7.47 -16.20
C SER A 284 -2.62 8.05 -16.83
N GLN A 285 -2.59 9.26 -17.39
CA GLN A 285 -3.79 9.92 -17.95
C GLN A 285 -3.87 9.88 -19.49
N HIS A 286 -2.84 9.40 -20.19
CA HIS A 286 -2.79 9.51 -21.66
C HIS A 286 -3.16 8.23 -22.44
N ASN A 287 -3.53 7.13 -21.78
CA ASN A 287 -3.83 5.85 -22.45
C ASN A 287 -5.32 5.57 -22.74
N ASP A 288 -6.24 6.49 -22.42
CA ASP A 288 -7.68 6.30 -22.65
C ASP A 288 -8.22 6.93 -23.96
N ARG A 289 -7.36 7.35 -24.90
CA ARG A 289 -7.81 7.77 -26.24
C ARG A 289 -7.67 6.65 -27.25
N GLY A 290 -8.82 6.05 -27.56
CA GLY A 290 -8.98 4.86 -28.38
C GLY A 290 -8.32 4.90 -29.75
N PHE A 291 -7.63 3.80 -30.07
CA PHE A 291 -7.33 3.41 -31.44
C PHE A 291 -8.49 2.56 -31.98
N GLY A 292 -9.42 3.23 -32.66
CA GLY A 292 -10.31 2.56 -33.60
C GLY A 292 -9.50 2.02 -34.76
N ARG A 293 -9.21 0.70 -34.76
CA ARG A 293 -8.67 -0.01 -35.93
C ARG A 293 -9.74 -0.05 -37.02
N LYS A 294 -9.61 0.80 -38.04
CA LYS A 294 -10.21 0.55 -39.35
C LYS A 294 -9.37 -0.52 -40.07
N SER A 295 -9.94 -1.71 -40.19
CA SER A 295 -9.48 -2.76 -41.10
C SER A 295 -9.79 -2.35 -42.54
N GLY A 296 -8.78 -1.85 -43.26
CA GLY A 296 -8.84 -1.66 -44.70
C GLY A 296 -8.24 -2.87 -45.41
N CYS A 297 -9.11 -3.68 -46.02
CA CYS A 297 -8.73 -4.63 -47.06
C CYS A 297 -8.08 -3.86 -48.22
N ASN A 298 -6.93 -4.32 -48.71
CA ASN A 298 -6.51 -3.99 -50.06
C ASN A 298 -6.16 -5.28 -50.82
N LYS A 299 -6.90 -5.48 -51.91
CA LYS A 299 -6.66 -6.48 -52.94
C LYS A 299 -5.65 -5.92 -53.95
N SER A 300 -4.94 -6.87 -54.55
CA SER A 300 -4.44 -6.91 -55.94
C SER A 300 -3.40 -5.88 -56.41
N GLY A 301 -2.32 -6.41 -57.00
CA GLY A 301 -1.79 -5.86 -58.25
C GLY A 301 -0.28 -6.10 -58.47
N TYR A 302 0.01 -7.02 -59.40
CA TYR A 302 1.31 -7.34 -60.06
C TYR A 302 2.19 -8.41 -59.40
#